data_AF-A0A944PXJ7-F1
#
_entry.id   AF-A0A944PXJ7-F1
#
_cell.length_a   1.000
_cell.length_b   1.000
_cell.length_c   1.000
_cell.angle_alpha   90.00
_cell.angle_beta   90.00
_cell.angle_gamma   90.00
#
_symmetry.space_group_name_H-M   'P 1'
#
loop_
_entity.id
_entity.type
_entity.pdbx_description
1 polymer ?
#
loop_
_entity_poly.entity_id
_entity_poly.type
_entity_poly.pdbx_seq_one_letter_code
_entity_poly.pdbx_strand_id
1 'polypeptide(L)' 'MIDDDWGDDLAADVLADRYGLTVEAIEPVPMGTDTINRRVLTTGGQRLFVKEYASAAAVHAARSAWDMSEFCRAGRFQV' A
#
# COMPACT_ATOMS: atom_id res chain seq x y z
N MET A 1 -11.28 9.63 -17.10
CA MET A 1 -10.87 8.34 -16.51
C MET A 1 -9.37 8.36 -16.49
N ILE A 2 -8.75 8.43 -15.31
CA ILE A 2 -7.37 8.01 -15.19
C ILE A 2 -7.45 6.49 -15.36
N ASP A 3 -6.80 5.97 -16.40
CA ASP A 3 -6.74 4.52 -16.64
C ASP A 3 -6.14 3.85 -15.40
N ASP A 4 -6.81 2.84 -14.86
CA ASP A 4 -6.31 2.07 -13.70
C ASP A 4 -4.89 1.52 -13.98
N ASP A 5 -4.59 1.22 -15.25
CA ASP A 5 -3.29 0.80 -15.76
C ASP A 5 -2.16 1.79 -15.42
N TRP A 6 -2.42 3.10 -15.54
CA TRP A 6 -1.43 4.12 -15.21
C TRP A 6 -1.14 4.20 -13.70
N GLY A 7 -2.15 3.91 -12.88
CA GLY A 7 -1.99 3.84 -11.43
C GLY A 7 -1.22 2.60 -10.99
N ASP A 8 -1.36 1.50 -11.71
CA ASP A 8 -0.67 0.24 -11.43
C ASP A 8 0.81 0.32 -11.83
N ASP A 9 1.12 0.91 -12.99
CA ASP A 9 2.49 1.20 -13.42
C ASP A 9 3.23 2.09 -12.41
N LEU A 10 2.58 3.18 -11.97
CA LEU A 10 3.15 4.06 -10.96
C LEU A 10 3.43 3.33 -9.64
N ALA A 11 2.51 2.45 -9.22
CA ALA A 11 2.70 1.66 -8.01
C ALA A 11 3.88 0.68 -8.15
N ALA A 12 4.03 0.04 -9.32
CA ALA A 12 5.15 -0.84 -9.61
C ALA A 12 6.49 -0.08 -9.58
N ASP A 13 6.57 1.09 -10.22
CA ASP A 13 7.76 1.94 -10.25
C ASP A 13 8.15 2.38 -8.83
N VAL A 14 7.18 2.83 -8.01
CA VAL A 14 7.45 3.23 -6.62
C VAL A 14 7.95 2.04 -5.79
N LEU A 15 7.38 0.86 -5.96
CA LEU A 15 7.81 -0.35 -5.26
C LEU A 15 9.23 -0.76 -5.66
N ALA A 16 9.57 -0.66 -6.95
CA ALA A 16 10.91 -0.93 -7.44
C ALA A 16 11.92 0.10 -6.92
N ASP A 17 11.68 1.39 -7.15
CA ASP A 17 12.63 2.47 -6.89
C ASP A 17 12.85 2.73 -5.41
N ARG A 18 11.77 2.68 -4.60
CA ARG A 18 11.83 3.06 -3.18
C ARG A 18 12.04 1.89 -2.24
N TYR A 19 11.62 0.70 -2.65
CA TYR A 19 11.63 -0.48 -1.79
C TYR A 19 12.44 -1.65 -2.37
N GLY A 20 12.92 -1.56 -3.61
CA GLY A 20 13.67 -2.64 -4.26
C GLY A 20 12.79 -3.87 -4.55
N LEU A 21 11.47 -3.69 -4.66
CA LEU A 21 10.50 -4.77 -4.81
C LEU A 21 10.02 -4.84 -6.25
N THR A 22 10.40 -5.91 -6.96
CA THR A 22 9.92 -6.17 -8.32
C THR A 22 8.52 -6.80 -8.27
N VAL A 23 7.59 -6.19 -8.98
CA VAL A 23 6.19 -6.62 -9.04
C VAL A 23 5.98 -7.66 -10.13
N GLU A 24 5.24 -8.72 -9.79
CA GLU A 24 4.77 -9.76 -10.72
C GLU A 24 3.30 -9.54 -11.10
N ALA A 25 2.44 -9.20 -10.13
CA ALA A 25 1.03 -8.92 -10.37
C ALA A 25 0.50 -7.84 -9.43
N ILE A 26 -0.41 -7.02 -9.94
CA ILE A 26 -1.17 -6.01 -9.20
C ILE A 26 -2.66 -6.26 -9.43
N GLU A 27 -3.44 -6.25 -8.36
CA GLU A 27 -4.89 -6.36 -8.42
C GLU A 27 -5.53 -5.23 -7.60
N PRO A 28 -6.44 -4.43 -8.18
CA PRO A 28 -7.18 -3.42 -7.44
C PRO A 28 -8.12 -4.09 -6.43
N VAL A 29 -8.20 -3.50 -5.24
CA VAL A 29 -9.13 -3.91 -4.20
C VAL A 29 -10.19 -2.82 -4.09
N PRO A 30 -11.44 -3.06 -4.55
CA PRO A 30 -12.52 -2.07 -4.55
C PRO A 30 -13.11 -1.94 -3.14
N MET A 31 -12.29 -1.46 -2.22
CA MET A 31 -12.63 -1.24 -0.82
C MET A 31 -11.97 0.04 -0.35
N GLY A 32 -12.60 0.74 0.59
CA GLY A 32 -12.11 2.00 1.14
C GLY A 32 -12.72 3.22 0.45
N THR A 33 -12.88 4.30 1.21
CA THR A 33 -13.45 5.58 0.75
C THR A 33 -12.38 6.57 0.32
N ASP A 34 -11.22 6.52 0.97
CA ASP A 34 -10.20 7.58 0.89
C ASP A 34 -8.84 7.11 0.39
N THR A 35 -8.74 5.84 -0.03
CA THR A 35 -7.49 5.21 -0.47
C THR A 35 -7.71 4.36 -1.69
N ILE A 36 -6.73 4.34 -2.59
CA ILE A 36 -6.66 3.34 -3.66
C ILE A 36 -5.91 2.15 -3.07
N ASN A 37 -6.57 1.00 -3.03
CA ASN A 37 -6.04 -0.20 -2.40
C ASN A 37 -5.68 -1.24 -3.45
N ARG A 38 -4.52 -1.89 -3.30
CA ARG A 38 -4.04 -2.91 -4.23
C ARG A 38 -3.49 -4.12 -3.49
N ARG A 39 -3.66 -5.30 -4.07
CA ARG A 39 -2.89 -6.50 -3.72
C ARG A 39 -1.76 -6.64 -4.70
N VAL A 40 -0.56 -6.88 -4.20
CA VAL A 40 0.64 -7.02 -5.01
C VAL A 40 1.32 -8.35 -4.72
N LEU A 41 1.61 -9.12 -5.78
CA LEU A 41 2.53 -10.25 -5.74
C LEU A 41 3.87 -9.78 -6.28
N THR A 42 4.94 -9.99 -5.51
CA THR A 42 6.31 -9.71 -5.95
C THR A 42 6.91 -10.97 -6.60
N THR A 43 7.92 -10.79 -7.45
CA THR A 43 8.66 -11.91 -8.05
C THR A 43 9.38 -12.79 -7.03
N GLY A 44 9.64 -12.25 -5.82
CA GLY A 44 10.15 -13.01 -4.68
C GLY A 44 9.08 -13.82 -3.92
N GLY A 45 7.83 -13.85 -4.40
CA GLY A 45 6.71 -14.56 -3.79
C GLY A 45 6.05 -13.83 -2.60
N GLN A 46 6.49 -12.61 -2.27
CA GLN A 46 5.89 -11.82 -1.20
C GLN A 46 4.53 -11.30 -1.64
N ARG A 47 3.56 -11.34 -0.73
CA ARG A 47 2.21 -10.80 -0.92
C ARG A 47 2.04 -9.54 -0.09
N LEU A 48 1.77 -8.43 -0.75
CA LEU A 48 1.68 -7.11 -0.13
C LEU A 48 0.27 -6.55 -0.28
N PHE A 49 -0.14 -5.75 0.70
CA PHE A 49 -1.31 -4.90 0.59
C PHE A 49 -0.83 -3.45 0.54
N VAL A 50 -1.07 -2.77 -0.58
CA VAL A 50 -0.62 -1.41 -0.82
C VAL A 50 -1.80 -0.47 -0.65
N LYS A 51 -1.60 0.58 0.16
CA LYS A 51 -2.52 1.69 0.35
C LYS A 51 -1.91 2.95 -0.23
N GLU A 52 -2.51 3.48 -1.27
CA GLU A 52 -2.16 4.78 -1.83
C GLU A 52 -3.12 5.84 -1.29
N TYR A 53 -2.54 6.94 -0.80
CA TYR A 53 -3.27 8.10 -0.32
C TYR A 53 -3.12 9.23 -1.35
N ALA A 54 -4.24 9.80 -1.79
CA ALA A 54 -4.22 10.97 -2.65
C ALA A 54 -3.49 12.13 -1.94
N SER A 55 -2.91 13.05 -2.71
CA SER A 55 -2.16 14.19 -2.16
C SER A 55 -2.98 15.09 -1.22
N ALA A 56 -4.29 15.17 -1.43
CA ALA A 56 -5.23 15.90 -0.59
C ALA A 56 -5.72 15.11 0.63
N ALA A 57 -5.36 13.83 0.77
CA ALA A 57 -5.82 13.00 1.88
C ALA A 57 -5.23 13.49 3.21
N ALA A 58 -6.04 13.48 4.26
CA ALA A 58 -5.61 13.79 5.62
C ALA A 58 -4.78 12.62 6.18
N VAL A 59 -3.49 12.55 5.83
CA VAL A 59 -2.58 11.46 6.22
C VAL A 59 -2.28 11.38 7.72
N HIS A 60 -2.71 12.37 8.53
CA HIS A 60 -2.51 12.37 9.97
C HIS A 60 -3.14 11.14 10.63
N ALA A 61 -4.40 10.82 10.29
CA ALA A 61 -5.08 9.66 10.87
C ALA A 61 -4.38 8.34 10.51
N ALA A 62 -3.87 8.23 9.27
CA ALA A 62 -3.10 7.07 8.84
C ALA A 62 -1.77 6.93 9.61
N ARG A 63 -1.06 8.04 9.88
CA ARG A 63 0.14 8.03 10.71
C ARG A 63 -0.15 7.62 12.14
N SER A 64 -1.20 8.16 12.76
CA SER A 64 -1.58 7.74 14.12
C SER A 64 -1.94 6.26 14.21
N ALA A 65 -2.62 5.71 13.20
CA ALA A 65 -2.90 4.27 13.13
C ALA A 65 -1.62 3.43 12.96
N TRP A 66 -0.65 3.93 12.19
CA TRP A 66 0.67 3.31 12.05
C TRP A 66 1.41 3.29 13.39
N ASP A 67 1.49 4.42 14.08
CA ASP A 67 2.16 4.53 15.38
C ASP A 67 1.54 3.58 16.42
N MET A 68 0.22 3.43 16.43
CA MET A 68 -0.46 2.47 17.28
C MET A 68 -0.09 1.02 16.93
N SER A 69 0.02 0.71 15.63
CA SER A 69 0.42 -0.63 15.17
C SER A 69 1.86 -0.96 15.60
N GLU A 70 2.78 0.01 15.54
CA GLU A 70 4.15 -0.12 16.04
C GLU A 70 4.17 -0.34 17.56
N PHE A 71 3.36 0.43 18.30
CA PHE A 71 3.20 0.25 19.75
C PHE A 71 2.70 -1.16 20.10
N CYS A 72 1.64 -1.63 19.42
CA CYS A 72 1.12 -2.98 19.59
C CYS A 72 2.19 -4.05 19.34
N ARG A 73 2.97 -3.89 18.26
CA ARG A 73 4.06 -4.81 17.91
C ARG A 73 5.16 -4.84 18.96
N ALA A 74 5.58 -3.68 19.46
CA ALA A 74 6.59 -3.56 20.51
C ALA A 74 6.14 -4.23 21.82
N GLY A 75 4.84 -4.11 22.15
CA GLY A 75 4.20 -4.78 23.28
C GLY A 75 3.91 -6.26 23.06
N ARG A 76 4.21 -6.82 21.87
CA ARG A 76 3.86 -8.20 21.46
C ARG A 76 2.37 -8.51 21.56
N PHE A 77 1.52 -7.47 21.45
CA PHE A 77 0.09 -7.65 21.31
C PHE A 77 -0.17 -8.24 19.93
N GLN A 78 -0.90 -9.36 19.88
CA GLN A 78 -1.37 -9.90 18.60
C GLN A 78 -2.59 -9.09 18.17
N VAL A 79 -2.48 -8.47 17.01
CA VAL A 79 -3.50 -7.66 16.33
C VAL A 79 -3.68 -8.16 14.91
#